data_AF-A0A1Y2KUH5-F1
#
_entry.id   AF-A0A1Y2KUH5-F1
#
_cell.length_a   1.000
_cell.length_b   1.000
_cell.length_c   1.000
_cell.angle_alpha   90.00
_cell.angle_beta   90.00
_cell.angle_gamma   90.00
#
_symmetry.space_group_name_H-M   'P 1'
#
loop_
_entity.id
_entity.type
_entity.pdbx_description
1 polymer ?
#
loop_
_entity_poly.entity_id
_entity_poly.type
_entity_poly.pdbx_seq_one_letter_code
_entity_poly.pdbx_strand_id
1 'polypeptide(L)'
;MIHVYNPADGALVGQAPELTGAEVQAAIDRACAAFPAWSRKLARERGELLRRWFELMRADKRVFAELMVQENGKCLAEALGEIDYGLGFIEW
;
A
#
# COMPACT_ATOMS: atom_id res chain seq x y z
N MET A 1 15.51 5.26 -10.81
CA MET A 1 14.89 5.60 -9.51
C MET A 1 14.17 6.91 -9.67
N ILE A 2 12.91 6.98 -9.25
CA ILE A 2 12.08 8.17 -9.24
C ILE A 2 12.16 8.76 -7.83
N HIS A 3 12.55 10.02 -7.72
CA HIS A 3 12.56 10.74 -6.44
C HIS A 3 11.16 11.32 -6.17
N VAL A 4 10.71 11.20 -4.92
CA VAL A 4 9.45 11.78 -4.44
C VAL A 4 9.78 12.97 -3.55
N TYR A 5 9.26 14.13 -3.90
CA TYR A 5 9.48 15.37 -3.17
C TYR A 5 8.19 15.84 -2.53
N ASN A 6 8.32 16.47 -1.37
CA ASN A 6 7.22 17.10 -0.68
C ASN A 6 6.78 18.34 -1.47
N PRO A 7 5.51 18.42 -1.92
CA PRO A 7 5.05 19.52 -2.74
C PRO A 7 4.98 20.86 -1.98
N ALA A 8 4.99 20.86 -0.65
CA ALA A 8 4.90 22.07 0.16
C ALA A 8 6.23 22.84 0.27
N ASP A 9 7.37 22.13 0.31
CA ASP A 9 8.69 22.71 0.59
C ASP A 9 9.81 22.20 -0.33
N GLY A 10 9.54 21.22 -1.20
CA GLY A 10 10.51 20.60 -2.09
C GLY A 10 11.48 19.62 -1.41
N ALA A 11 11.28 19.28 -0.14
CA ALA A 11 12.13 18.33 0.56
C ALA A 11 12.01 16.92 -0.03
N LEU A 12 13.12 16.17 -0.09
CA LEU A 12 13.10 14.77 -0.53
C LEU A 12 12.40 13.90 0.52
N VAL A 13 11.31 13.23 0.14
CA VAL A 13 10.58 12.27 0.99
C VAL A 13 11.18 10.87 0.85
N GLY A 14 11.48 10.47 -0.39
CA GLY A 14 11.99 9.14 -0.67
C GLY A 14 12.25 8.88 -2.15
N GLN A 15 12.42 7.61 -2.49
CA GLN A 15 12.66 7.17 -3.85
C GLN A 15 11.96 5.84 -4.13
N ALA A 16 11.44 5.69 -5.36
CA ALA A 16 10.84 4.46 -5.87
C ALA A 16 11.63 3.94 -7.08
N PRO A 17 11.70 2.61 -7.29
CA PRO A 17 12.30 2.07 -8.50
C PRO A 17 11.45 2.41 -9.72
N GLU A 18 12.14 2.69 -10.83
CA GLU A 18 11.51 2.78 -12.15
C GLU A 18 11.69 1.41 -12.80
N LEU A 19 10.62 0.61 -12.84
CA LEU A 19 10.70 -0.77 -13.29
C LEU A 19 10.73 -0.84 -14.82
N THR A 20 11.65 -1.65 -15.34
CA THR A 20 11.70 -2.03 -16.75
C THR A 20 10.60 -3.04 -17.10
N GLY A 21 10.28 -3.18 -18.38
CA GLY A 21 9.33 -4.20 -18.84
C GLY A 21 9.72 -5.63 -18.44
N ALA A 22 11.02 -5.93 -18.39
CA ALA A 22 11.52 -7.23 -17.95
C ALA A 22 11.29 -7.47 -16.46
N GLU A 23 11.48 -6.46 -15.60
CA GLU A 23 11.22 -6.58 -14.15
C GLU A 23 9.72 -6.72 -13.86
N VAL A 24 8.88 -6.03 -14.62
CA VAL A 24 7.42 -6.20 -14.56
C VAL A 24 7.03 -7.62 -14.98
N GLN A 25 7.59 -8.13 -16.08
CA GLN A 25 7.35 -9.52 -16.50
C GLN A 25 7.78 -10.52 -15.41
N ALA A 26 8.94 -10.32 -14.79
CA ALA A 26 9.39 -11.16 -13.69
C ALA A 26 8.48 -11.07 -12.44
N ALA A 27 7.83 -9.93 -12.19
CA ALA A 27 6.82 -9.81 -11.13
C ALA A 27 5.53 -10.59 -11.48
N ILE A 28 5.09 -10.54 -12.75
CA ILE A 28 3.95 -11.30 -13.25
C ILE A 28 4.21 -12.80 -13.12
N ASP A 29 5.37 -13.27 -13.56
CA ASP A 29 5.73 -14.69 -13.50
C ASP A 29 5.69 -15.23 -12.06
N ARG A 30 6.20 -14.44 -11.10
CA ARG A 30 6.13 -14.77 -9.66
C ARG A 30 4.69 -14.81 -9.15
N ALA A 31 3.83 -13.87 -9.57
CA ALA A 31 2.43 -13.86 -9.18
C ALA A 31 1.68 -15.08 -9.76
N CYS A 32 1.91 -15.42 -11.03
CA CYS A 32 1.36 -16.60 -11.68
C CYS A 32 1.81 -17.90 -11.00
N ALA A 33 3.09 -17.99 -10.61
CA ALA A 33 3.61 -19.15 -9.88
C ALA A 33 3.02 -19.29 -8.46
N ALA A 34 2.74 -18.18 -7.78
CA ALA A 34 2.12 -18.18 -6.45
C ALA A 34 0.60 -18.49 -6.47
N PHE A 35 -0.07 -18.20 -7.60
CA PHE A 35 -1.52 -18.29 -7.72
C PHE A 35 -2.10 -19.67 -7.37
N PRO A 36 -1.56 -20.82 -7.83
CA PRO A 36 -2.12 -22.13 -7.48
C PRO A 36 -2.16 -22.41 -5.97
N ALA A 37 -1.19 -21.92 -5.20
CA ALA A 37 -1.21 -22.05 -3.74
C ALA A 37 -2.20 -21.07 -3.10
N TRP A 38 -2.30 -19.85 -3.62
CA TRP A 38 -3.23 -18.84 -3.14
C TRP A 38 -4.70 -19.19 -3.40
N SER A 39 -5.03 -19.63 -4.62
CA SER A 39 -6.41 -19.93 -5.04
C SER A 39 -7.00 -21.14 -4.33
N ARG A 40 -6.14 -22.09 -3.92
CA ARG A 40 -6.55 -23.27 -3.13
C ARG A 40 -6.84 -22.99 -1.66
N LYS A 41 -6.49 -21.80 -1.14
CA LYS A 41 -6.85 -21.43 0.24
C LYS A 41 -8.36 -21.38 0.40
N LEU A 42 -8.85 -21.69 1.58
CA LEU A 42 -10.25 -21.48 1.95
C LEU A 42 -10.53 -19.98 2.03
N ALA A 43 -11.79 -19.61 1.78
CA ALA A 43 -12.24 -18.22 1.92
C ALA A 43 -11.93 -17.66 3.31
N ARG A 44 -12.12 -18.48 4.35
CA ARG A 44 -11.79 -18.13 5.73
C ARG A 44 -10.31 -17.79 5.92
N GLU A 45 -9.39 -18.60 5.39
CA GLU A 45 -7.95 -18.35 5.52
C GLU A 45 -7.55 -17.04 4.84
N ARG A 46 -8.13 -16.73 3.66
CA ARG A 46 -7.92 -15.44 2.99
C ARG A 46 -8.48 -14.28 3.80
N GLY A 47 -9.68 -14.45 4.38
CA GLY A 47 -10.30 -13.45 5.25
C GLY A 47 -9.48 -13.18 6.51
N GLU A 48 -8.92 -14.20 7.15
CA GLU A 48 -8.03 -14.06 8.31
C GLU A 48 -6.76 -13.26 7.96
N LEU A 49 -6.20 -13.46 6.76
CA LEU A 49 -5.06 -12.67 6.27
C LEU A 49 -5.44 -11.20 6.03
N LEU A 50 -6.58 -10.93 5.39
CA LEU A 50 -7.08 -9.56 5.19
C LEU A 50 -7.37 -8.87 6.52
N ARG A 51 -8.00 -9.57 7.47
CA ARG A 51 -8.25 -9.04 8.81
C ARG A 51 -6.97 -8.68 9.53
N ARG A 52 -5.96 -9.54 9.48
CA ARG A 52 -4.64 -9.23 10.07
C ARG A 52 -4.00 -8.01 9.41
N TRP A 53 -4.11 -7.88 8.10
CA TRP A 53 -3.59 -6.72 7.38
C TRP A 53 -4.31 -5.43 7.80
N PHE A 54 -5.64 -5.46 7.90
CA PHE A 54 -6.44 -4.34 8.43
C PHE A 54 -5.98 -3.91 9.83
N GLU A 55 -5.82 -4.85 10.77
CA GLU A 55 -5.42 -4.50 12.14
C GLU A 55 -4.01 -3.87 12.18
N LEU A 56 -3.08 -4.38 11.37
CA LEU A 56 -1.72 -3.81 11.26
C LEU A 56 -1.76 -2.38 10.69
N MET A 57 -2.46 -2.20 9.57
CA MET A 57 -2.59 -0.87 8.94
C MET A 57 -3.30 0.14 9.85
N ARG A 58 -4.31 -0.31 10.59
CA ARG A 58 -5.04 0.52 11.55
C ARG A 58 -4.16 0.94 12.72
N ALA A 59 -3.32 0.04 13.23
CA ALA A 59 -2.38 0.34 14.31
C ALA A 59 -1.39 1.43 13.90
N ASP A 60 -0.92 1.41 12.65
CA ASP A 60 0.04 2.37 12.11
C ASP A 60 -0.62 3.49 11.28
N LYS A 61 -1.94 3.67 11.39
CA LYS A 61 -2.73 4.62 10.58
C LYS A 61 -2.11 6.01 10.48
N ARG A 62 -1.64 6.54 11.61
CA ARG A 62 -1.09 7.90 11.66
C ARG A 62 0.21 8.02 10.87
N VAL A 63 1.05 6.98 10.86
CA VAL A 63 2.30 6.96 10.08
C VAL A 63 1.98 6.99 8.59
N PHE A 64 1.01 6.20 8.13
CA PHE A 64 0.58 6.23 6.73
C PHE A 64 -0.03 7.57 6.34
N ALA A 65 -0.84 8.18 7.21
CA ALA A 65 -1.42 9.49 6.96
C ALA A 65 -0.33 10.58 6.86
N GLU A 66 0.67 10.58 7.76
CA GLU A 66 1.79 11.52 7.73
C GLU A 66 2.64 11.36 6.45
N LEU A 67 2.87 10.12 6.00
CA LEU A 67 3.53 9.86 4.72
C LEU A 67 2.72 10.43 3.54
N MET A 68 1.40 10.23 3.51
CA MET A 68 0.55 10.81 2.45
C MET A 68 0.55 12.34 2.44
N VAL A 69 0.60 12.98 3.61
CA VAL A 69 0.77 14.44 3.69
C VAL A 69 2.09 14.85 3.05
N GLN A 70 3.18 14.16 3.38
CA GLN A 70 4.50 14.45 2.81
C GLN A 70 4.55 14.20 1.30
N GLU A 71 3.96 13.13 0.78
CA GLU A 71 4.04 12.79 -0.63
C GLU A 71 3.04 13.54 -1.52
N ASN A 72 1.90 14.01 -0.97
CA ASN A 72 0.81 14.57 -1.78
C ASN A 72 0.39 15.99 -1.39
N GLY A 73 0.81 16.50 -0.22
CA GLY A 73 0.48 17.85 0.25
C GLY A 73 -0.94 18.05 0.77
N LYS A 74 -1.75 16.98 0.88
CA LYS A 74 -3.08 17.03 1.50
C LYS A 74 -2.99 17.31 3.00
N CYS A 75 -4.04 17.84 3.63
CA CYS A 75 -3.98 18.07 5.08
C CYS A 75 -4.07 16.73 5.85
N LEU A 76 -3.56 16.70 7.08
CA LEU A 76 -3.55 15.47 7.90
C LEU A 76 -4.96 14.92 8.15
N ALA A 77 -5.96 15.79 8.30
CA ALA A 77 -7.34 15.36 8.50
C ALA A 77 -7.89 14.62 7.27
N GLU A 78 -7.61 15.11 6.06
CA GLU A 78 -7.97 14.43 4.81
C GLU A 78 -7.23 13.10 4.68
N ALA A 79 -5.91 13.08 4.94
CA ALA A 79 -5.12 11.86 4.89
C ALA A 79 -5.64 10.78 5.86
N LEU A 80 -6.00 11.15 7.09
CA LEU A 80 -6.59 10.23 8.07
C LEU A 80 -7.92 9.66 7.60
N GLY A 81 -8.77 10.49 6.99
CA GLY A 81 -10.04 10.05 6.41
C GLY A 81 -9.84 9.10 5.22
N GLU A 82 -8.86 9.37 4.36
CA GLU A 82 -8.53 8.52 3.21
C GLU A 82 -7.96 7.15 3.63
N ILE A 83 -7.13 7.10 4.67
CA ILE A 83 -6.68 5.82 5.23
C ILE A 83 -7.85 5.01 5.81
N ASP A 84 -8.77 5.64 6.56
CA ASP A 84 -9.96 4.94 7.07
C ASP A 84 -10.84 4.42 5.94
N TYR A 85 -11.06 5.25 4.91
CA TYR A 85 -11.81 4.86 3.72
C TYR A 85 -11.17 3.66 3.02
N GLY A 86 -9.84 3.69 2.83
CA GLY A 86 -9.06 2.58 2.28
C GLY A 86 -9.17 1.30 3.12
N LEU A 87 -9.08 1.43 4.44
CA LEU A 87 -9.19 0.30 5.37
C LEU A 87 -10.59 -0.33 5.35
N GLY A 88 -11.64 0.45 5.10
CA GLY A 88 -13.00 -0.05 4.92
C GLY A 88 -13.11 -1.11 3.82
N PHE A 89 -12.34 -1.01 2.73
CA PHE A 89 -12.31 -2.02 1.67
C PHE A 89 -11.63 -3.33 2.08
N ILE A 90 -10.69 -3.28 3.02
CA ILE A 90 -9.97 -4.46 3.51
C ILE A 90 -10.81 -5.20 4.56
N GLU A 91 -11.60 -4.46 5.34
CA GLU A 91 -12.47 -5.02 6.39
C GLU A 91 -13.78 -5.61 5.85
N TRP A 92 -14.36 -5.02 4.81
CA TRP A 92 -15.63 -5.43 4.19
C TRP A 92 -15.56 -6.79 3.49
#